data_AF-A0A6S6S7J8-F1
#
_entry.id   AF-A0A6S6S7J8-F1
#
_cell.length_a   1.000
_cell.length_b   1.000
_cell.length_c   1.000
_cell.angle_alpha   90.00
_cell.angle_beta   90.00
_cell.angle_gamma   90.00
#
_symmetry.space_group_name_H-M   'P 1'
#
loop_
_entity.id
_entity.type
_entity.pdbx_description
1 polymer ?
#
loop_
_entity_poly.entity_id
_entity_poly.type
_entity_poly.pdbx_seq_one_letter_code
_entity_poly.pdbx_strand_id
1 'polypeptide(L)'
;MDENNLLDDANISQDRLILDLIQWWEKRRVLYNIIVGLTGLLALLKITGGGADAHFYDILLFVALPYGLFANIAYLTGWVMDLLLRYYFKITITLSVRRILFWSGTALSVAPSIFMTIFLYFVK
;
A
#
# COMPACT_ATOMS: atom_id res chain seq x y z
N MET A 1 -34.28 -26.34 21.87
CA MET A 1 -33.69 -25.10 21.32
C MET A 1 -32.20 -25.33 21.45
N ASP A 2 -31.55 -25.65 20.33
CA ASP A 2 -30.21 -26.23 20.31
C ASP A 2 -29.15 -25.12 20.54
N GLU A 3 -28.57 -25.13 21.73
CA GLU A 3 -27.57 -24.15 22.19
C GLU A 3 -26.27 -24.21 21.36
N ASN A 4 -26.09 -25.28 20.58
CA ASN A 4 -24.94 -25.46 19.69
C ASN A 4 -24.94 -24.53 18.46
N ASN A 5 -26.08 -23.98 18.06
CA ASN A 5 -26.17 -23.08 16.90
C ASN A 5 -25.60 -21.67 17.17
N LEU A 6 -25.61 -21.23 18.43
CA LEU A 6 -25.23 -19.86 18.83
C LEU A 6 -23.72 -19.61 18.74
N LEU A 7 -22.91 -20.66 18.94
CA LEU A 7 -21.45 -20.57 18.86
C LEU A 7 -20.94 -20.64 17.41
N ASP A 8 -21.62 -21.43 16.56
CA ASP A 8 -21.31 -21.52 15.13
C ASP A 8 -21.65 -20.21 14.40
N ASP A 9 -22.79 -19.59 14.71
CA ASP A 9 -23.18 -18.29 14.12
C ASP A 9 -22.20 -17.16 14.43
N ALA A 10 -21.65 -17.14 15.64
CA ALA A 10 -20.65 -16.14 16.04
C ALA A 10 -19.36 -16.29 15.22
N ASN A 11 -18.87 -17.52 15.03
CA ASN A 11 -17.67 -17.81 14.24
C ASN A 11 -17.88 -17.47 12.75
N ILE A 12 -19.02 -17.89 12.20
CA ILE A 12 -19.40 -17.62 10.81
C ILE A 12 -19.50 -16.10 10.54
N SER A 13 -20.03 -15.33 11.50
CA SER A 13 -20.10 -13.88 11.38
C SER A 13 -18.71 -13.23 11.39
N GLN A 14 -17.79 -13.74 12.20
CA GLN A 14 -16.44 -13.23 12.32
C GLN A 14 -15.61 -13.51 11.06
N ASP A 15 -15.73 -14.72 10.50
CA ASP A 15 -15.04 -15.14 9.28
C ASP A 15 -15.47 -14.30 8.07
N ARG A 16 -16.78 -14.05 7.91
CA ARG A 16 -17.28 -13.17 6.84
C ARG A 16 -16.72 -11.75 6.97
N LEU A 17 -16.67 -11.20 8.18
CA LEU A 17 -16.12 -9.86 8.41
C LEU A 17 -14.61 -9.77 8.10
N ILE A 18 -13.86 -10.86 8.32
CA ILE A 18 -12.43 -10.93 7.96
C ILE A 18 -12.28 -11.03 6.44
N LEU A 19 -13.08 -11.86 5.77
CA LEU A 19 -13.06 -11.98 4.31
C LEU A 19 -13.42 -10.66 3.62
N ASP A 20 -14.44 -9.96 4.11
CA ASP A 20 -14.84 -8.64 3.59
C ASP A 20 -13.72 -7.60 3.79
N LEU A 21 -13.01 -7.65 4.92
CA LEU A 21 -11.84 -6.83 5.19
C LEU A 21 -10.72 -7.12 4.18
N ILE A 22 -10.37 -8.40 3.98
CA ILE A 22 -9.33 -8.81 3.04
C ILE A 22 -9.71 -8.37 1.62
N GLN A 23 -10.94 -8.64 1.16
CA GLN A 23 -11.41 -8.23 -0.16
C GLN A 23 -11.37 -6.71 -0.35
N TRP A 24 -11.68 -5.94 0.70
CA TRP A 24 -11.62 -4.48 0.66
C TRP A 24 -10.20 -3.97 0.41
N TRP A 25 -9.22 -4.58 1.09
CA TRP A 25 -7.81 -4.28 0.89
C TRP A 25 -7.37 -4.75 -0.51
N GLU A 26 -7.59 -6.01 -0.87
CA GLU A 26 -7.15 -6.59 -2.15
C GLU A 26 -7.62 -5.76 -3.38
N LYS A 27 -8.89 -5.31 -3.39
CA LYS A 27 -9.40 -4.42 -4.46
C LYS A 27 -8.65 -3.09 -4.57
N ARG A 28 -8.14 -2.57 -3.46
CA ARG A 28 -7.36 -1.32 -3.39
C ARG A 28 -5.88 -1.53 -3.63
N ARG A 29 -5.36 -2.76 -3.50
CA ARG A 29 -3.98 -3.11 -3.89
C ARG A 29 -3.74 -2.78 -5.35
N VAL A 30 -4.70 -3.12 -6.22
CA VAL A 30 -4.63 -2.82 -7.65
C VAL A 30 -4.54 -1.31 -7.88
N LEU A 31 -5.43 -0.53 -7.26
CA LEU A 31 -5.40 0.94 -7.37
C LEU A 31 -4.09 1.54 -6.85
N TYR A 32 -3.61 1.06 -5.70
CA TYR A 32 -2.35 1.48 -5.10
C TYR A 32 -1.17 1.21 -6.04
N ASN A 33 -1.06 -0.02 -6.57
CA ASN A 33 0.00 -0.40 -7.50
C ASN A 33 -0.04 0.41 -8.79
N ILE A 34 -1.24 0.74 -9.30
CA ILE A 34 -1.39 1.62 -10.46
C ILE A 34 -0.85 3.02 -10.15
N ILE A 35 -1.23 3.62 -9.02
CA ILE A 35 -0.77 4.97 -8.64
C ILE A 35 0.75 5.00 -8.45
N VAL A 36 1.29 4.07 -7.67
CA VAL A 36 2.74 3.94 -7.41
C VAL A 36 3.51 3.63 -8.69
N GLY A 37 3.00 2.71 -9.51
CA GLY A 37 3.62 2.35 -10.79
C GLY A 37 3.65 3.52 -11.77
N LEU A 38 2.55 4.26 -11.92
CA LEU A 38 2.48 5.43 -12.79
C LEU A 38 3.38 6.57 -12.29
N THR A 39 3.40 6.84 -10.98
CA THR A 39 4.27 7.88 -10.42
C THR A 39 5.76 7.53 -10.56
N GLY A 40 6.14 6.27 -10.31
CA GLY A 40 7.48 5.77 -10.56
C GLY A 40 7.88 5.83 -12.04
N LEU A 41 6.97 5.45 -12.95
CA LEU A 41 7.21 5.50 -14.40
C LEU A 41 7.42 6.95 -14.88
N LEU A 42 6.61 7.90 -14.41
CA LEU A 42 6.77 9.32 -14.74
C LEU A 42 8.11 9.88 -14.23
N ALA A 43 8.51 9.51 -13.01
CA ALA A 43 9.82 9.88 -12.46
C ALA A 43 10.95 9.30 -13.31
N LEU A 44 10.86 8.02 -13.71
CA LEU A 44 11.84 7.38 -14.57
C LEU A 44 11.99 8.08 -15.93
N LEU A 45 10.87 8.39 -16.61
CA LEU A 45 10.89 9.08 -17.90
C LEU A 45 11.54 10.46 -17.81
N LYS A 46 11.35 11.17 -16.68
CA LYS A 46 12.01 12.47 -16.43
C LYS A 46 13.51 12.33 -16.24
N ILE A 47 13.96 11.28 -15.55
CA ILE A 47 15.38 10.99 -15.33
C ILE A 47 16.05 10.64 -16.66
N THR A 48 15.49 9.70 -17.42
CA THR A 48 16.08 9.22 -18.68
C THR A 48 15.98 10.25 -19.81
N GLY A 49 14.88 11.02 -19.86
CA GLY A 49 14.72 12.13 -20.83
C GLY A 49 15.59 13.35 -20.53
N GLY A 50 16.18 13.43 -19.34
CA GLY A 50 17.07 14.51 -18.92
C GLY A 50 18.52 14.35 -19.40
N GLY A 51 18.90 13.28 -20.09
CA GLY A 51 20.30 13.05 -20.47
C GLY A 51 21.21 12.67 -19.31
N ALA A 52 20.64 12.14 -18.22
CA ALA A 52 21.44 11.49 -17.20
C ALA A 52 21.97 10.16 -17.77
N ASP A 53 23.31 10.01 -17.84
CA ASP A 53 24.00 8.75 -18.16
C ASP A 53 23.81 7.76 -17.00
N ALA A 54 22.57 7.33 -16.77
CA ALA A 54 22.23 6.35 -15.77
C ALA A 54 22.08 5.00 -16.47
N HIS A 55 22.95 4.05 -16.14
CA HIS A 55 22.83 2.69 -16.66
C HIS A 55 21.52 2.07 -16.18
N PHE A 56 20.81 1.39 -17.08
CA PHE A 56 19.55 0.72 -16.79
C PHE A 56 19.65 -0.20 -15.56
N TYR A 57 20.79 -0.88 -15.39
CA TYR A 57 21.04 -1.77 -14.26
C TYR A 57 21.05 -1.02 -12.91
N ASP A 58 21.68 0.15 -12.85
CA ASP A 58 21.74 0.96 -11.62
C ASP A 58 20.37 1.53 -11.26
N ILE A 59 19.61 1.96 -12.26
CA ILE A 59 18.22 2.41 -12.08
C ILE A 59 17.36 1.27 -11.53
N LEU A 60 17.48 0.07 -12.10
CA LEU A 60 16.69 -1.08 -11.68
C LEU A 60 17.01 -1.47 -10.22
N LEU A 61 18.29 -1.52 -9.88
CA LEU A 61 18.77 -2.10 -8.62
C LEU A 61 18.69 -1.11 -7.45
N PHE A 62 18.97 0.18 -7.68
CA PHE A 62 18.99 1.20 -6.63
C PHE A 62 17.71 2.04 -6.56
N VAL A 63 16.90 2.07 -7.62
CA VAL A 63 15.67 2.89 -7.66
C VAL A 63 14.44 2.00 -7.74
N ALA A 64 14.28 1.23 -8.81
CA ALA A 64 13.02 0.53 -9.08
C ALA A 64 12.73 -0.59 -8.07
N LEU A 65 13.72 -1.44 -7.75
CA LEU A 65 13.54 -2.55 -6.81
C LEU A 65 13.28 -2.08 -5.36
N PRO A 66 14.09 -1.19 -4.77
CA PRO A 66 13.82 -0.67 -3.43
C PRO A 66 12.49 0.07 -3.36
N TYR A 67 12.13 0.82 -4.41
CA TYR A 67 10.85 1.53 -4.49
C TYR A 67 9.66 0.57 -4.53
N GLY A 68 9.72 -0.45 -5.38
CA GLY A 68 8.69 -1.48 -5.45
C GLY A 68 8.56 -2.25 -4.13
N LEU A 69 9.68 -2.60 -3.49
CA LEU A 69 9.69 -3.28 -2.20
C LEU A 69 9.07 -2.40 -1.10
N PHE A 70 9.49 -1.14 -1.00
CA PHE A 70 8.97 -0.18 -0.03
C PHE A 70 7.46 0.02 -0.20
N ALA A 71 7.01 0.18 -1.45
CA ALA A 71 5.59 0.34 -1.73
C ALA A 71 4.77 -0.88 -1.27
N ASN A 72 5.24 -2.09 -1.57
CA ASN A 72 4.59 -3.31 -1.10
C ASN A 72 4.53 -3.40 0.43
N ILE A 73 5.60 -3.02 1.13
CA ILE A 73 5.65 -3.00 2.61
C ILE A 73 4.69 -1.96 3.18
N ALA A 74 4.68 -0.74 2.63
CA ALA A 74 3.82 0.35 3.07
C ALA A 74 2.33 -0.04 2.94
N TYR A 75 1.96 -0.69 1.83
CA TYR A 75 0.62 -1.22 1.64
C TYR A 75 0.30 -2.36 2.60
N LEU A 76 1.21 -3.33 2.78
CA LEU A 76 1.04 -4.46 3.70
C LEU A 76 0.76 -3.99 5.13
N THR A 77 1.45 -2.93 5.57
CA THR A 77 1.32 -2.37 6.91
C THR A 77 -0.12 -1.92 7.20
N GLY A 78 -0.82 -1.36 6.23
CA GLY A 78 -2.21 -0.93 6.40
C GLY A 78 -3.18 -2.09 6.65
N TRP A 79 -3.06 -3.16 5.87
CA TRP A 79 -3.86 -4.38 6.03
C TRP A 79 -3.55 -5.11 7.34
N VAL A 80 -2.27 -5.25 7.67
CA VAL A 80 -1.81 -5.94 8.90
C VAL A 80 -2.23 -5.15 10.15
N MET A 81 -2.17 -3.81 10.13
CA MET A 81 -2.63 -2.99 11.25
C MET A 81 -4.13 -3.15 11.50
N ASP A 82 -4.95 -3.14 10.46
CA ASP A 82 -6.41 -3.35 10.57
C ASP A 82 -6.72 -4.73 11.17
N LEU A 83 -5.96 -5.77 10.78
CA LEU A 83 -6.08 -7.11 11.34
C LEU A 83 -5.63 -7.18 12.82
N LEU A 84 -4.48 -6.59 13.15
CA LEU A 84 -3.93 -6.57 14.52
C LEU A 84 -4.83 -5.82 15.49
N LEU A 85 -5.32 -4.63 15.10
CA LEU A 85 -6.25 -3.83 15.91
C LEU A 85 -7.55 -4.58 16.19
N ARG A 86 -8.02 -5.35 15.22
CA ARG A 86 -9.24 -6.13 15.35
C ARG A 86 -9.04 -7.39 16.19
N TYR A 87 -7.91 -8.09 16.04
CA TYR A 87 -7.62 -9.33 16.74
C TYR A 87 -7.20 -9.11 18.20
N TYR A 88 -6.26 -8.19 18.45
CA TYR A 88 -5.71 -7.96 19.79
C TYR A 88 -6.53 -6.97 20.62
N PHE A 89 -7.00 -5.89 20.00
CA PHE A 89 -7.68 -4.81 20.72
C PHE A 89 -9.22 -4.88 20.60
N LYS A 90 -9.75 -5.80 19.78
CA LYS A 90 -11.19 -5.91 19.46
C LYS A 90 -11.81 -4.59 18.97
N ILE A 91 -10.99 -3.70 18.41
CA ILE A 91 -11.42 -2.41 17.90
C ILE A 91 -11.93 -2.61 16.47
N THR A 92 -13.16 -2.18 16.21
CA THR A 92 -13.71 -2.12 14.86
C THR A 92 -13.27 -0.83 14.19
N ILE A 93 -12.28 -0.95 13.29
CA ILE A 93 -11.84 0.18 12.47
C ILE A 93 -12.98 0.59 11.53
N THR A 94 -13.38 1.85 11.59
CA THR A 94 -14.40 2.39 10.68
C THR A 94 -13.83 2.57 9.27
N LEU A 95 -14.71 2.57 8.27
CA LEU A 95 -14.34 2.75 6.86
C LEU A 95 -13.50 4.02 6.61
N SER A 96 -13.75 5.08 7.37
CA SER A 96 -13.01 6.35 7.31
C SER A 96 -11.56 6.19 7.73
N VAL A 97 -11.30 5.48 8.83
CA VAL A 97 -9.93 5.22 9.31
C VAL A 97 -9.18 4.33 8.33
N ARG A 98 -9.83 3.31 7.74
CA ARG A 98 -9.21 2.50 6.66
C ARG A 98 -8.78 3.34 5.46
N ARG A 99 -9.62 4.31 5.06
CA ARG A 99 -9.27 5.25 3.97
C ARG A 99 -8.09 6.13 4.37
N ILE A 100 -8.04 6.62 5.60
CA ILE A 100 -6.91 7.43 6.09
C ILE A 100 -5.62 6.61 6.06
N LEU A 101 -5.62 5.38 6.57
CA LEU A 101 -4.45 4.48 6.50
C LEU A 101 -4.01 4.26 5.05
N PHE A 102 -4.95 3.95 4.15
CA PHE A 102 -4.66 3.76 2.73
C PHE A 102 -4.02 5.00 2.08
N TRP A 103 -4.61 6.17 2.28
CA TRP A 103 -4.09 7.42 1.71
C TRP A 103 -2.77 7.83 2.34
N SER A 104 -2.58 7.62 3.64
CA SER A 104 -1.30 7.90 4.32
C SER A 104 -0.18 7.00 3.80
N GLY A 105 -0.42 5.70 3.62
CA GLY A 105 0.54 4.77 3.01
C GLY A 105 0.84 5.13 1.55
N THR A 106 -0.18 5.55 0.80
CA THR A 106 -0.01 6.03 -0.59
C THR A 106 0.84 7.30 -0.64
N ALA A 107 0.53 8.30 0.18
CA ALA A 107 1.29 9.55 0.24
C ALA A 107 2.75 9.31 0.63
N LEU A 108 2.99 8.47 1.64
CA LEU A 108 4.34 8.08 2.06
C LEU A 108 5.11 7.34 0.95
N SER A 109 4.43 6.55 0.12
CA SER A 109 5.05 5.81 -0.98
C SER A 109 5.35 6.68 -2.19
N VAL A 110 4.60 7.76 -2.41
CA VAL A 110 4.81 8.70 -3.52
C VAL A 110 5.85 9.77 -3.16
N ALA A 111 5.98 10.12 -1.87
CA ALA A 111 6.89 11.16 -1.39
C ALA A 111 8.36 10.99 -1.86
N PRO A 112 8.98 9.78 -1.83
CA PRO A 112 10.34 9.58 -2.33
C PRO A 112 10.49 9.90 -3.83
N SER A 113 9.49 9.54 -4.64
CA SER A 113 9.50 9.79 -6.09
C SER A 113 9.42 11.28 -6.41
N ILE A 114 8.55 12.00 -5.68
CA ILE A 114 8.43 13.46 -5.82
C ILE A 114 9.72 14.13 -5.37
N PHE A 115 10.25 13.74 -4.20
CA PHE A 115 11.48 14.29 -3.65
C PHE A 115 12.66 14.11 -4.62
N MET A 116 12.83 12.90 -5.18
CA MET A 116 13.91 12.61 -6.12
C MET A 116 13.78 13.43 -7.42
N THR A 117 12.55 13.60 -7.93
CA THR A 117 12.30 14.41 -9.13
C THR A 117 12.60 15.89 -8.89
N ILE A 118 12.21 16.44 -7.74
CA ILE A 118 12.49 17.83 -7.36
C ILE A 118 14.00 18.03 -7.17
N PHE A 119 14.67 17.13 -6.44
CA PHE A 119 16.11 17.22 -6.20
C PHE A 119 16.91 17.26 -7.51
N LEU A 120 16.59 16.38 -8.45
CA LEU A 120 17.24 16.37 -9.77
C LEU A 120 16.95 17.62 -10.61
N TYR A 121 15.80 18.27 -10.41
CA TYR A 121 15.50 19.54 -11.07
C TYR A 121 16.38 20.70 -10.56
N PHE A 122 16.72 20.72 -9.27
CA PHE A 122 17.58 21.75 -8.67
C PHE A 122 19.09 21.52 -8.86
N VAL A 123 19.51 20.27 -9.06
CA VAL A 123 20.92 19.91 -9.27
C VAL A 123 21.36 20.08 -10.72
N LYS A 124 20.41 20.20 -11.65
CA LYS A 124 20.63 20.56 -13.05
C LYS A 124 20.74 22.07 -13.22
#